data_AF-A0AAV7CQT7-F1
#
_entry.id   AF-A0AAV7CQT7-F1
#
_cell.length_a   1.000
_cell.length_b   1.000
_cell.length_c   1.000
_cell.angle_alpha   90.00
_cell.angle_beta   90.00
_cell.angle_gamma   90.00
#
_symmetry.space_group_name_H-M   'P 1'
#
loop_
_entity.id
_entity.type
_entity.pdbx_description
1 polymer ?
#
loop_
_entity_poly.entity_id
_entity_poly.type
_entity_poly.pdbx_seq_one_letter_code
_entity_poly.pdbx_strand_id
1 'polypeptide(L)'
;MSGILYCYFYFLLIVLKIYDINTVAKKIELPGAYILGAGACSHKSVGMIAEMIFSIKAESRTSPAVNGNYMASVNPGDNSCILEKYREKFSDNDFGLLSNLYASEGNPGKVIEVKVKRRTGKDNFVSCMRKSLKEHYQDKAVGMGGSFIIQEGKAKLHVMPREFAACPLNTDEDVDNWLHFFNMKAPLICQSVFVSHDPGFDLRVEHTHCFSHHGEGGHYHNDTTPDSVQYLGYFHPAEYLYRIDRPAVTHMIGRD
;
A
#
# COMPACT_ATOMS: atom_id res chain seq x y z
N MET A 1 1.58 -20.76 6.94
CA MET A 1 2.03 -19.35 6.86
C MET A 1 1.02 -18.67 5.97
N SER A 2 0.21 -17.78 6.53
CA SER A 2 -0.85 -17.10 5.81
C SER A 2 -0.40 -15.68 5.49
N GLY A 3 -0.76 -15.15 4.32
CA GLY A 3 -1.12 -13.75 4.33
C GLY A 3 -2.22 -13.35 3.37
N ILE A 4 -2.52 -12.06 3.28
CA ILE A 4 -3.88 -11.58 2.94
C ILE A 4 -3.79 -10.38 1.95
N LEU A 5 -4.89 -9.97 1.30
CA LEU A 5 -4.92 -8.84 0.36
C LEU A 5 -6.16 -7.96 0.56
N TYR A 6 -6.05 -6.61 0.52
CA TYR A 6 -7.19 -5.66 0.50
C TYR A 6 -7.02 -4.64 -0.64
N CYS A 7 -7.80 -3.55 -0.74
CA CYS A 7 -8.72 -3.30 -1.86
C CYS A 7 -9.75 -2.13 -1.71
N TYR A 8 -9.43 -0.82 -1.63
CA TYR A 8 -10.40 0.28 -1.82
C TYR A 8 -9.91 1.44 -2.73
N PHE A 9 -10.84 2.06 -3.49
CA PHE A 9 -10.74 3.44 -4.00
C PHE A 9 -12.15 4.02 -4.33
N TYR A 10 -12.50 5.19 -3.81
CA TYR A 10 -13.73 5.93 -4.17
C TYR A 10 -13.60 7.44 -3.90
N PHE A 11 -13.90 8.28 -4.89
CA PHE A 11 -13.95 9.75 -4.82
C PHE A 11 -15.40 10.27 -4.82
N LEU A 12 -16.10 10.07 -3.72
CA LEU A 12 -17.13 11.00 -3.25
C LEU A 12 -16.92 11.11 -1.74
N LEU A 13 -16.69 12.32 -1.22
CA LEU A 13 -16.35 12.61 0.18
C LEU A 13 -17.28 11.87 1.17
N ILE A 14 -16.91 10.66 1.57
CA ILE A 14 -17.26 10.12 2.88
C ILE A 14 -16.00 10.27 3.71
N VAL A 15 -15.68 11.52 4.07
CA VAL A 15 -14.59 11.94 4.98
C VAL A 15 -14.83 11.41 6.41
N LEU A 16 -15.57 10.32 6.58
CA LEU A 16 -15.93 9.75 7.88
C LEU A 16 -15.55 8.28 8.00
N LYS A 17 -15.04 7.65 6.94
CA LYS A 17 -14.63 6.24 6.98
C LYS A 17 -13.26 6.12 7.63
N ILE A 18 -13.29 5.85 8.92
CA ILE A 18 -12.13 5.51 9.75
C ILE A 18 -12.24 4.04 10.14
N TYR A 19 -11.12 3.35 10.12
CA TYR A 19 -10.97 1.95 10.47
C TYR A 19 -9.80 1.79 11.44
N ASP A 20 -9.82 0.73 12.23
CA ASP A 20 -8.77 0.39 13.19
C ASP A 20 -8.16 -0.97 12.85
N ILE A 21 -6.82 -1.06 12.89
CA ILE A 21 -6.09 -2.28 12.55
C ILE A 21 -6.43 -3.45 13.47
N ASN A 22 -6.65 -3.20 14.77
CA ASN A 22 -6.98 -4.27 15.71
C ASN A 22 -8.36 -4.87 15.41
N THR A 23 -9.31 -4.03 15.02
CA THR A 23 -10.64 -4.42 14.56
C THR A 23 -10.56 -5.21 13.26
N VAL A 24 -9.74 -4.78 12.30
CA VAL A 24 -9.48 -5.53 11.06
C VAL A 24 -8.91 -6.91 11.37
N ALA A 25 -7.87 -7.00 12.21
CA ALA A 25 -7.24 -8.26 12.61
C ALA A 25 -8.24 -9.25 13.24
N LYS A 26 -9.18 -8.75 14.07
CA LYS A 26 -10.26 -9.58 14.63
C LYS A 26 -11.26 -10.04 13.58
N LYS A 27 -11.67 -9.16 12.65
CA LYS A 27 -12.63 -9.47 11.58
C LYS A 27 -12.12 -10.51 10.59
N ILE A 28 -10.81 -10.61 10.43
CA ILE A 28 -10.16 -11.55 9.50
C ILE A 28 -9.71 -12.82 10.22
N GLU A 29 -10.20 -13.00 11.44
CA GLU A 29 -9.96 -14.18 12.27
C GLU A 29 -8.48 -14.40 12.62
N LEU A 30 -7.67 -13.33 12.61
CA LEU A 30 -6.24 -13.36 12.91
C LEU A 30 -5.84 -12.25 13.91
N PRO A 31 -6.34 -12.28 15.16
CA PRO A 31 -5.88 -11.36 16.19
C PRO A 31 -4.36 -11.54 16.44
N GLY A 32 -3.63 -10.44 16.64
CA GLY A 32 -2.17 -10.47 16.74
C GLY A 32 -1.43 -10.52 15.40
N ALA A 33 -2.14 -10.42 14.27
CA ALA A 33 -1.53 -10.42 12.93
C ALA A 33 -0.43 -9.37 12.79
N TYR A 34 0.65 -9.74 12.12
CA TYR A 34 1.58 -8.78 11.52
C TYR A 34 1.06 -8.37 10.15
N ILE A 35 0.82 -7.08 9.98
CA ILE A 35 0.14 -6.47 8.84
C ILE A 35 1.08 -5.50 8.13
N LEU A 36 1.25 -5.74 6.83
CA LEU A 36 1.96 -4.88 5.88
C LEU A 36 0.98 -4.32 4.85
N GLY A 37 1.38 -3.30 4.09
CA GLY A 37 0.62 -2.83 2.93
C GLY A 37 0.57 -1.32 2.76
N ALA A 38 -0.47 -0.86 2.10
CA ALA A 38 -0.64 0.51 1.61
C ALA A 38 -2.06 1.03 1.89
N GLY A 39 -2.21 2.33 2.12
CA GLY A 39 -3.52 2.97 2.31
C GLY A 39 -3.42 4.42 2.73
N ALA A 40 -4.54 5.01 3.14
CA ALA A 40 -4.56 6.40 3.58
C ALA A 40 -4.56 6.52 5.11
N CYS A 41 -3.90 7.55 5.64
CA CYS A 41 -3.94 7.87 7.06
C CYS A 41 -5.35 8.25 7.53
N SER A 42 -5.62 8.06 8.82
CA SER A 42 -6.81 8.60 9.46
C SER A 42 -6.72 10.13 9.51
N HIS A 43 -7.43 10.83 8.62
CA HIS A 43 -7.48 12.29 8.66
C HIS A 43 -8.06 12.81 9.99
N LYS A 44 -8.85 12.00 10.71
CA LYS A 44 -9.36 12.31 12.05
C LYS A 44 -8.23 12.37 13.09
N SER A 45 -7.28 11.45 13.01
CA SER A 45 -6.12 11.41 13.93
C SER A 45 -5.04 12.39 13.52
N VAL A 46 -4.73 12.43 12.22
CA VAL A 46 -3.58 13.18 11.68
C VAL A 46 -3.94 14.64 11.39
N GLY A 47 -5.21 14.97 11.18
CA GLY A 47 -5.67 16.31 10.81
C GLY A 47 -5.39 16.68 9.34
N MET A 48 -4.97 15.71 8.52
CA MET A 48 -4.67 15.87 7.10
C MET A 48 -4.77 14.52 6.37
N ILE A 49 -4.79 14.57 5.05
CA ILE A 49 -4.57 13.39 4.21
C ILE A 49 -3.06 13.12 4.13
N ALA A 50 -2.71 11.84 4.16
CA ALA A 50 -1.34 11.37 4.01
C ALA A 50 -1.35 9.90 3.57
N GLU A 51 -0.25 9.47 2.94
CA GLU A 51 -0.03 8.06 2.63
C GLU A 51 0.36 7.31 3.90
N MET A 52 -0.33 6.22 4.20
CA MET A 52 0.02 5.28 5.27
C MET A 52 0.79 4.10 4.67
N ILE A 53 1.96 3.80 5.22
CA ILE A 53 2.76 2.63 4.87
C ILE A 53 2.72 1.66 6.05
N PHE A 54 1.98 0.56 5.89
CA PHE A 54 1.68 -0.34 6.99
C PHE A 54 2.86 -1.27 7.31
N SER A 55 3.22 -1.31 8.58
CA SER A 55 4.08 -2.31 9.22
C SER A 55 3.72 -2.35 10.69
N ILE A 56 2.68 -3.10 11.03
CA ILE A 56 2.08 -3.11 12.37
C ILE A 56 1.80 -4.53 12.82
N LYS A 57 2.16 -4.84 14.07
CA LYS A 57 1.64 -6.02 14.76
C LYS A 57 0.37 -5.61 15.51
N ALA A 58 -0.77 -6.16 15.10
CA ALA A 58 -2.04 -5.93 15.78
C ALA A 58 -2.00 -6.46 17.21
N GLU A 59 -2.90 -5.97 18.06
CA GLU A 59 -3.06 -6.46 19.41
C GLU A 59 -3.49 -7.94 19.41
N SER A 60 -3.00 -8.67 20.40
CA SER A 60 -3.44 -10.02 20.71
C SER A 60 -3.99 -10.08 22.14
N ARG A 61 -4.47 -11.25 22.56
CA ARG A 61 -4.88 -11.46 23.97
C ARG A 61 -3.73 -11.24 24.96
N THR A 62 -2.48 -11.40 24.53
CA THR A 62 -1.31 -11.43 25.40
C THR A 62 -0.37 -10.25 25.19
N SER A 63 -0.59 -9.42 24.17
CA SER A 63 0.34 -8.34 23.83
C SER A 63 -0.38 -7.15 23.19
N PRO A 64 -0.01 -5.91 23.55
CA PRO A 64 -0.55 -4.73 22.89
C PRO A 64 -0.05 -4.66 21.44
N ALA A 65 -0.74 -3.85 20.62
CA ALA A 65 -0.30 -3.56 19.27
C ALA A 65 1.07 -2.86 19.25
N VAL A 66 1.90 -3.21 18.27
CA VAL A 66 3.19 -2.56 18.00
C VAL A 66 3.14 -1.94 16.62
N ASN A 67 2.93 -0.63 16.60
CA ASN A 67 2.77 0.15 15.38
C ASN A 67 4.13 0.66 14.88
N GLY A 68 4.61 0.07 13.79
CA GLY A 68 5.81 0.50 13.06
C GLY A 68 5.48 1.15 11.71
N ASN A 69 4.26 1.66 11.54
CA ASN A 69 3.85 2.30 10.30
C ASN A 69 4.66 3.58 10.05
N TYR A 70 4.80 3.91 8.78
CA TYR A 70 5.27 5.21 8.33
C TYR A 70 4.12 6.00 7.72
N MET A 71 4.26 7.31 7.71
CA MET A 71 3.35 8.24 7.05
C MET A 71 4.15 9.16 6.12
N ALA A 72 3.71 9.31 4.87
CA ALA A 72 4.25 10.30 3.94
C ALA A 72 3.23 11.41 3.66
N SER A 73 3.66 12.67 3.75
CA SER A 73 2.84 13.85 3.49
C SER A 73 3.64 14.92 2.73
N VAL A 74 2.95 15.90 2.14
CA VAL A 74 3.60 17.02 1.43
C VAL A 74 3.90 18.15 2.41
N ASN A 75 5.12 18.67 2.38
CA ASN A 75 5.52 19.85 3.15
C ASN A 75 4.81 21.10 2.62
N PRO A 76 4.05 21.85 3.44
CA PRO A 76 3.34 23.04 2.97
C PRO A 76 4.27 24.21 2.61
N GLY A 77 5.53 24.20 3.04
CA GLY A 77 6.48 25.29 2.78
C GLY A 77 7.15 25.21 1.42
N ASP A 78 7.51 24.00 0.98
CA ASP A 78 8.34 23.77 -0.22
C ASP A 78 7.87 22.60 -1.10
N ASN A 79 6.73 21.99 -0.79
CA ASN A 79 6.17 20.82 -1.48
C ASN A 79 7.07 19.58 -1.49
N SER A 80 8.09 19.51 -0.62
CA SER A 80 8.91 18.31 -0.44
C SER A 80 8.13 17.18 0.26
N CYS A 81 8.62 15.94 0.15
CA CYS A 81 8.08 14.82 0.90
C CYS A 81 8.55 14.88 2.37
N ILE A 82 7.60 14.75 3.31
CA ILE A 82 7.85 14.53 4.73
C ILE A 82 7.47 13.08 5.04
N LEU A 83 8.45 12.28 5.45
CA LEU A 83 8.25 10.91 5.93
C LEU A 83 8.49 10.84 7.44
N GLU A 84 7.50 10.37 8.19
CA GLU A 84 7.56 10.25 9.64
C GLU A 84 7.13 8.86 10.10
N LYS A 85 7.65 8.38 11.24
CA LYS A 85 7.10 7.20 11.90
C LYS A 85 5.80 7.58 12.58
N TYR A 86 4.73 6.85 12.29
CA TYR A 86 3.40 7.16 12.80
C TYR A 86 3.37 7.23 14.33
N ARG A 87 4.04 6.26 14.99
CA ARG A 87 4.04 6.13 16.45
C ARG A 87 4.79 7.24 17.19
N GLU A 88 5.61 8.03 16.50
CA GLU A 88 6.28 9.20 17.09
C GLU A 88 5.33 10.41 17.22
N LYS A 89 4.16 10.37 16.57
CA LYS A 89 3.17 11.45 16.55
C LYS A 89 1.81 11.03 17.12
N PHE A 90 1.40 9.79 16.88
CA PHE A 90 0.05 9.31 17.17
C PHE A 90 0.08 7.98 17.93
N SER A 91 -0.91 7.77 18.81
CA SER A 91 -0.99 6.61 19.70
C SER A 91 -2.08 5.60 19.32
N ASP A 92 -2.91 5.91 18.33
CA ASP A 92 -3.92 5.00 17.79
C ASP A 92 -3.34 4.03 16.74
N ASN A 93 -4.20 3.18 16.18
CA ASN A 93 -3.89 2.30 15.04
C ASN A 93 -4.92 2.52 13.91
N ASP A 94 -5.41 3.75 13.79
CA ASP A 94 -6.45 4.11 12.86
C ASP A 94 -5.88 4.36 11.45
N PHE A 95 -6.71 4.09 10.45
CA PHE A 95 -6.47 4.47 9.06
C PHE A 95 -7.79 4.94 8.43
N GLY A 96 -7.68 5.69 7.34
CA GLY A 96 -8.83 6.33 6.70
C GLY A 96 -9.08 5.77 5.31
N LEU A 97 -10.32 5.94 4.82
CA LEU A 97 -10.77 5.75 3.43
C LEU A 97 -10.58 4.34 2.86
N LEU A 98 -9.32 3.94 2.66
CA LEU A 98 -8.90 2.77 1.93
C LEU A 98 -7.63 2.15 2.50
N SER A 99 -7.55 0.83 2.43
CA SER A 99 -6.29 0.11 2.60
C SER A 99 -6.27 -1.19 1.80
N ASN A 100 -5.04 -1.55 1.43
CA ASN A 100 -4.60 -2.77 0.80
C ASN A 100 -3.55 -3.40 1.71
N LEU A 101 -3.93 -4.45 2.43
CA LEU A 101 -3.10 -5.03 3.49
C LEU A 101 -2.76 -6.50 3.21
N TYR A 102 -1.61 -6.93 3.72
CA TYR A 102 -1.22 -8.33 3.83
C TYR A 102 -0.95 -8.67 5.27
N ALA A 103 -1.69 -9.64 5.80
CA ALA A 103 -1.73 -9.95 7.22
C ALA A 103 -1.30 -11.39 7.47
N SER A 104 -0.29 -11.60 8.30
CA SER A 104 0.28 -12.93 8.61
C SER A 104 0.49 -13.09 10.11
N GLU A 105 0.93 -14.26 10.55
CA GLU A 105 1.39 -14.45 11.94
C GLU A 105 2.74 -13.76 12.21
N GLY A 106 3.47 -13.32 11.17
CA GLY A 106 4.80 -12.71 11.30
C GLY A 106 5.92 -13.68 11.69
N ASN A 107 5.69 -14.98 11.52
CA ASN A 107 6.65 -16.03 11.86
C ASN A 107 7.74 -16.22 10.79
N PRO A 108 8.95 -16.69 11.16
CA PRO A 108 9.94 -17.16 10.19
C PRO A 108 9.44 -18.37 9.38
N GLY A 109 9.94 -18.53 8.15
CA GLY A 109 9.68 -19.70 7.33
C GLY A 109 9.94 -19.47 5.85
N LYS A 110 9.40 -20.34 4.99
CA LYS A 110 9.65 -20.29 3.55
C LYS A 110 8.89 -19.15 2.90
N VAL A 111 9.59 -18.39 2.07
CA VAL A 111 9.06 -17.29 1.26
C VAL A 111 9.63 -17.38 -0.14
N ILE A 112 9.00 -16.70 -1.09
CA ILE A 112 9.50 -16.57 -2.45
C ILE A 112 10.43 -15.35 -2.48
N GLU A 113 11.72 -15.59 -2.64
CA GLU A 113 12.71 -14.55 -2.89
C GLU A 113 12.70 -14.19 -4.39
N VAL A 114 12.54 -12.91 -4.71
CA VAL A 114 12.56 -12.38 -6.07
C VAL A 114 13.70 -11.38 -6.18
N LYS A 115 14.73 -11.74 -6.95
CA LYS A 115 15.89 -10.89 -7.25
C LYS A 115 15.88 -10.52 -8.72
N VAL A 116 15.73 -9.23 -9.01
CA VAL A 116 15.69 -8.73 -10.39
C VAL A 116 16.57 -7.50 -10.50
N LYS A 117 17.35 -7.43 -11.57
CA LYS A 117 18.13 -6.25 -11.94
C LYS A 117 17.83 -5.90 -13.38
N ARG A 118 17.83 -4.59 -13.67
CA ARG A 118 17.56 -4.01 -14.98
C ARG A 118 16.17 -4.38 -15.52
N ARG A 119 15.31 -3.39 -15.68
CA ARG A 119 14.02 -3.58 -16.33
C ARG A 119 14.18 -3.47 -17.85
N THR A 120 13.91 -4.57 -18.55
CA THR A 120 13.97 -4.65 -20.03
C THR A 120 12.59 -4.58 -20.69
N GLY A 121 11.51 -4.66 -19.92
CA GLY A 121 10.13 -4.60 -20.37
C GLY A 121 9.41 -3.30 -19.98
N LYS A 122 8.14 -3.20 -20.38
CA LYS A 122 7.29 -2.04 -20.07
C LYS A 122 6.70 -2.09 -18.65
N ASP A 123 6.48 -3.29 -18.13
CA ASP A 123 5.83 -3.48 -16.83
C ASP A 123 6.74 -3.15 -15.66
N ASN A 124 6.20 -2.46 -14.66
CA ASN A 124 6.87 -2.25 -13.39
C ASN A 124 7.05 -3.60 -12.65
N PHE A 125 7.83 -3.59 -11.56
CA PHE A 125 8.18 -4.80 -10.81
C PHE A 125 6.94 -5.60 -10.34
N VAL A 126 5.94 -4.90 -9.80
CA VAL A 126 4.72 -5.51 -9.24
C VAL A 126 3.78 -5.99 -10.34
N SER A 127 3.56 -5.17 -11.37
CA SER A 127 2.74 -5.51 -12.53
C SER A 127 3.28 -6.72 -13.29
N CYS A 128 4.61 -6.82 -13.42
CA CYS A 128 5.26 -7.98 -14.04
C CYS A 128 4.91 -9.28 -13.30
N MET A 129 5.02 -9.29 -11.97
CA MET A 129 4.64 -10.45 -11.15
C MET A 129 3.14 -10.74 -11.25
N ARG A 130 2.28 -9.73 -11.09
CA ARG A 130 0.82 -9.91 -11.14
C ARG A 130 0.37 -10.46 -12.48
N LYS A 131 0.82 -9.88 -13.60
CA LYS A 131 0.45 -10.30 -14.96
C LYS A 131 0.92 -11.72 -15.25
N SER A 132 2.14 -12.07 -14.83
CA SER A 132 2.66 -13.44 -14.95
C SER A 132 1.79 -14.46 -14.20
N LEU A 133 1.32 -14.12 -12.99
CA LEU A 133 0.38 -14.98 -12.26
C LEU A 133 -0.97 -15.10 -12.97
N LYS A 134 -1.52 -14.01 -13.52
CA LYS A 134 -2.77 -14.06 -14.28
C LYS A 134 -2.64 -14.93 -15.53
N GLU A 135 -1.55 -14.81 -16.26
CA GLU A 135 -1.30 -15.61 -17.45
C GLU A 135 -1.22 -17.10 -17.12
N HIS A 136 -0.50 -17.46 -16.06
CA HIS A 136 -0.32 -18.86 -15.66
C HIS A 136 -1.58 -19.49 -15.05
N TYR A 137 -2.22 -18.80 -14.10
CA TYR A 137 -3.35 -19.35 -13.32
C TYR A 137 -4.72 -19.02 -13.90
N GLN A 138 -4.78 -18.16 -14.93
CA GLN A 138 -5.99 -17.81 -15.67
C GLN A 138 -7.11 -17.35 -14.72
N ASP A 139 -8.21 -18.10 -14.64
CA ASP A 139 -9.40 -17.72 -13.86
C ASP A 139 -9.25 -17.99 -12.35
N LYS A 140 -8.18 -18.67 -11.93
CA LYS A 140 -7.87 -18.86 -10.51
C LYS A 140 -7.16 -17.63 -9.98
N ALA A 141 -7.88 -16.78 -9.25
CA ALA A 141 -7.31 -15.58 -8.67
C ALA A 141 -6.26 -15.93 -7.60
N VAL A 142 -5.02 -15.45 -7.81
CA VAL A 142 -3.91 -15.55 -6.85
C VAL A 142 -3.66 -14.18 -6.23
N GLY A 143 -3.79 -14.08 -4.90
CA GLY A 143 -3.37 -12.93 -4.10
C GLY A 143 -1.95 -13.12 -3.58
N MET A 144 -1.16 -12.05 -3.53
CA MET A 144 0.22 -12.05 -3.05
C MET A 144 0.48 -10.80 -2.22
N GLY A 145 1.27 -10.94 -1.16
CA GLY A 145 1.82 -9.78 -0.48
C GLY A 145 3.18 -10.05 0.12
N GLY A 146 3.82 -8.98 0.55
CA GLY A 146 5.18 -9.02 1.07
C GLY A 146 5.85 -7.67 1.02
N SER A 147 7.16 -7.69 1.17
CA SER A 147 7.99 -6.50 1.13
C SER A 147 9.11 -6.66 0.13
N PHE A 148 9.47 -5.57 -0.54
CA PHE A 148 10.64 -5.52 -1.40
C PHE A 148 11.44 -4.24 -1.19
N ILE A 149 12.72 -4.29 -1.50
CA ILE A 149 13.62 -3.15 -1.47
C ILE A 149 14.00 -2.82 -2.91
N ILE A 150 13.83 -1.55 -3.28
CA ILE A 150 14.52 -0.98 -4.44
C ILE A 150 15.94 -0.67 -3.95
N GLN A 151 16.90 -1.54 -4.28
CA GLN A 151 18.27 -1.47 -3.77
C GLN A 151 19.09 -0.39 -4.50
N GLU A 152 18.85 -0.23 -5.79
CA GLU A 152 19.48 0.78 -6.65
C GLU A 152 18.45 1.37 -7.61
N GLY A 153 18.71 2.60 -8.07
CA GLY A 153 17.85 3.31 -9.02
C GLY A 153 16.94 4.36 -8.38
N LYS A 154 15.92 4.78 -9.12
CA LYS A 154 14.89 5.74 -8.69
C LYS A 154 13.50 5.24 -9.08
N ALA A 155 12.49 5.76 -8.41
CA ALA A 155 11.09 5.44 -8.67
C ALA A 155 10.20 6.68 -8.67
N LYS A 156 9.20 6.68 -9.56
CA LYS A 156 8.08 7.61 -9.55
C LYS A 156 7.17 7.21 -8.39
N LEU A 157 7.07 8.08 -7.39
CA LEU A 157 6.12 7.94 -6.29
C LEU A 157 5.16 9.13 -6.28
N HIS A 158 4.00 9.00 -5.67
CA HIS A 158 3.17 10.16 -5.31
C HIS A 158 2.87 10.22 -3.82
N VAL A 159 2.48 11.42 -3.38
CA VAL A 159 1.90 11.68 -2.08
C VAL A 159 0.67 12.55 -2.29
N MET A 160 -0.47 12.19 -1.71
CA MET A 160 -1.67 13.03 -1.72
C MET A 160 -1.40 14.41 -1.09
N PRO A 161 -2.00 15.50 -1.62
CA PRO A 161 -2.09 16.77 -0.92
C PRO A 161 -2.66 16.62 0.50
N ARG A 162 -2.32 17.55 1.40
CA ARG A 162 -2.77 17.51 2.80
C ARG A 162 -4.29 17.71 2.97
N GLU A 163 -4.93 18.34 2.00
CA GLU A 163 -6.36 18.66 1.99
C GLU A 163 -7.08 17.91 0.87
N PHE A 164 -8.35 17.61 1.08
CA PHE A 164 -9.19 17.02 0.04
C PHE A 164 -9.37 18.01 -1.11
N ALA A 165 -9.52 17.48 -2.34
CA ALA A 165 -9.90 18.31 -3.48
C ALA A 165 -11.18 19.09 -3.19
N ALA A 166 -11.18 20.39 -3.52
CA ALA A 166 -12.32 21.27 -3.32
C ALA A 166 -13.49 20.97 -4.26
N CYS A 167 -13.22 20.27 -5.37
CA CYS A 167 -14.19 19.80 -6.35
C CYS A 167 -14.03 18.30 -6.61
N PRO A 168 -15.07 17.63 -7.13
CA PRO A 168 -14.96 16.22 -7.53
C PRO A 168 -13.89 16.02 -8.61
N LEU A 169 -13.05 15.00 -8.43
CA LEU A 169 -12.08 14.53 -9.43
C LEU A 169 -12.76 13.42 -10.24
N ASN A 170 -13.15 13.71 -11.48
CA ASN A 170 -14.04 12.84 -12.26
C ASN A 170 -13.30 11.99 -13.29
N THR A 171 -11.99 12.20 -13.45
CA THR A 171 -11.14 11.50 -14.41
C THR A 171 -9.80 11.14 -13.78
N ASP A 172 -9.09 10.18 -14.36
CA ASP A 172 -7.72 9.86 -13.91
C ASP A 172 -6.78 11.06 -14.08
N GLU A 173 -7.00 11.89 -15.10
CA GLU A 173 -6.26 13.14 -15.30
C GLU A 173 -6.54 14.16 -14.20
N ASP A 174 -7.79 14.28 -13.72
CA ASP A 174 -8.10 15.14 -12.56
C ASP A 174 -7.37 14.65 -11.30
N VAL A 175 -7.32 13.33 -11.09
CA VAL A 175 -6.62 12.71 -9.96
C VAL A 175 -5.12 12.96 -10.06
N ASP A 176 -4.51 12.68 -11.22
CA ASP A 176 -3.08 12.90 -11.45
C ASP A 176 -2.68 14.37 -11.29
N ASN A 177 -3.50 15.31 -11.77
CA ASN A 177 -3.24 16.74 -11.61
C ASN A 177 -3.36 17.21 -10.14
N TRP A 178 -4.14 16.50 -9.32
CA TRP A 178 -4.26 16.77 -7.90
C TRP A 178 -3.12 16.16 -7.08
N LEU A 179 -2.59 14.99 -7.47
CA LEU A 179 -1.51 14.30 -6.77
C LEU A 179 -0.15 15.01 -6.90
N HIS A 180 0.69 14.93 -5.85
CA HIS A 180 2.08 15.38 -5.93
C HIS A 180 3.00 14.21 -6.30
N PHE A 181 3.58 14.26 -7.50
CA PHE A 181 4.52 13.26 -7.98
C PHE A 181 5.99 13.61 -7.67
N PHE A 182 6.76 12.60 -7.31
CA PHE A 182 8.16 12.67 -6.92
C PHE A 182 8.98 11.61 -7.67
N ASN A 183 10.26 11.92 -7.88
CA ASN A 183 11.24 10.95 -8.39
C ASN A 183 12.24 10.59 -7.28
N MET A 184 11.87 9.59 -6.47
CA MET A 184 12.56 9.21 -5.23
C MET A 184 13.67 8.19 -5.50
N LYS A 185 14.75 8.25 -4.72
CA LYS A 185 15.95 7.41 -4.87
C LYS A 185 15.95 6.20 -3.94
N ALA A 186 16.55 5.12 -4.43
CA ALA A 186 16.93 3.99 -3.60
C ALA A 186 17.90 4.41 -2.46
N PRO A 187 17.91 3.68 -1.32
CA PRO A 187 17.07 2.53 -1.02
C PRO A 187 15.64 2.93 -0.61
N LEU A 188 14.64 2.23 -1.17
CA LEU A 188 13.21 2.34 -0.79
C LEU A 188 12.71 0.97 -0.32
N ILE A 189 12.11 0.92 0.86
CA ILE A 189 11.48 -0.29 1.43
C ILE A 189 9.99 -0.21 1.15
N CYS A 190 9.49 -1.13 0.36
CA CYS A 190 8.14 -1.12 -0.18
C CYS A 190 7.30 -2.25 0.41
N GLN A 191 6.05 -1.94 0.73
CA GLN A 191 5.03 -2.86 1.21
C GLN A 191 4.01 -3.05 0.10
N SER A 192 3.92 -4.25 -0.45
CA SER A 192 3.21 -4.50 -1.69
C SER A 192 2.16 -5.59 -1.54
N VAL A 193 1.02 -5.32 -2.16
CA VAL A 193 -0.21 -6.07 -2.06
C VAL A 193 -0.82 -6.11 -3.48
N PHE A 194 -0.85 -7.27 -4.13
CA PHE A 194 -1.43 -7.45 -5.47
C PHE A 194 -2.19 -8.78 -5.64
N VAL A 195 -3.24 -8.76 -6.49
CA VAL A 195 -4.00 -9.95 -6.91
C VAL A 195 -3.92 -10.07 -8.42
N SER A 196 -3.67 -11.27 -8.95
CA SER A 196 -3.58 -11.54 -10.39
C SER A 196 -4.69 -10.86 -11.22
N HIS A 197 -5.94 -10.95 -10.75
CA HIS A 197 -7.12 -10.25 -11.26
C HIS A 197 -8.19 -10.16 -10.17
N ASP A 198 -9.15 -9.25 -10.34
CA ASP A 198 -10.30 -9.15 -9.46
C ASP A 198 -11.33 -10.28 -9.77
N PRO A 199 -11.68 -11.16 -8.80
CA PRO A 199 -12.71 -12.17 -8.99
C PRO A 199 -14.15 -11.66 -8.75
N GLY A 200 -14.37 -10.34 -8.77
CA GLY A 200 -15.71 -9.71 -8.68
C GLY A 200 -15.98 -8.97 -7.36
N PHE A 201 -14.93 -8.64 -6.60
CA PHE A 201 -15.01 -7.98 -5.30
C PHE A 201 -14.75 -6.48 -5.34
N ASP A 202 -14.54 -5.91 -6.51
CA ASP A 202 -14.16 -4.52 -6.68
C ASP A 202 -12.84 -4.22 -5.97
N LEU A 203 -11.80 -4.93 -6.41
CA LEU A 203 -10.44 -4.83 -5.90
C LEU A 203 -9.64 -3.88 -6.81
N ARG A 204 -8.82 -2.99 -6.24
CA ARG A 204 -7.60 -2.57 -6.95
C ARG A 204 -6.54 -3.65 -6.81
N VAL A 205 -6.01 -3.99 -7.98
CA VAL A 205 -5.30 -5.23 -8.22
C VAL A 205 -3.82 -5.16 -7.88
N GLU A 206 -3.28 -3.94 -7.70
CA GLU A 206 -1.92 -3.66 -7.26
C GLU A 206 -1.96 -2.41 -6.37
N HIS A 207 -1.30 -2.44 -5.22
CA HIS A 207 -1.12 -1.27 -4.38
C HIS A 207 0.17 -1.41 -3.59
N THR A 208 1.08 -0.47 -3.76
CA THR A 208 2.39 -0.50 -3.12
C THR A 208 2.74 0.86 -2.57
N HIS A 209 3.05 0.93 -1.27
CA HIS A 209 3.61 2.11 -0.64
C HIS A 209 5.04 1.83 -0.19
N CYS A 210 5.90 2.84 -0.22
CA CYS A 210 7.29 2.73 0.20
C CYS A 210 7.66 3.77 1.26
N PHE A 211 8.67 3.44 2.05
CA PHE A 211 9.33 4.33 3.01
C PHE A 211 10.85 4.15 2.90
N SER A 212 11.61 5.00 3.59
CA SER A 212 13.07 4.92 3.61
C SER A 212 13.65 5.40 4.94
N HIS A 213 14.97 5.31 5.05
CA HIS A 213 15.74 5.92 6.14
C HIS A 213 16.32 7.28 5.78
N HIS A 214 15.98 7.82 4.60
CA HIS A 214 16.49 9.11 4.10
C HIS A 214 15.38 10.14 3.83
N GLY A 215 14.16 9.89 4.33
CA GLY A 215 13.05 10.86 4.32
C GLY A 215 12.10 10.77 3.13
N GLU A 216 12.33 9.85 2.20
CA GLU A 216 11.47 9.66 1.02
C GLU A 216 10.53 8.46 1.17
N GLY A 217 9.27 8.63 0.76
CA GLY A 217 8.25 7.58 0.76
C GLY A 217 6.94 8.05 0.17
N GLY A 218 5.96 7.15 0.04
CA GLY A 218 4.68 7.41 -0.60
C GLY A 218 4.23 6.25 -1.48
N HIS A 219 3.32 6.54 -2.40
CA HIS A 219 2.70 5.56 -3.29
C HIS A 219 3.55 5.28 -4.54
N TYR A 220 3.95 4.02 -4.78
CA TYR A 220 4.80 3.61 -5.89
C TYR A 220 4.06 3.42 -7.21
N HIS A 221 4.58 4.03 -8.29
CA HIS A 221 4.10 3.85 -9.66
C HIS A 221 4.99 2.88 -10.45
N ASN A 222 6.26 3.25 -10.64
CA ASN A 222 7.24 2.50 -11.43
C ASN A 222 8.66 3.02 -11.17
N ASP A 223 9.70 2.25 -11.54
CA ASP A 223 11.05 2.81 -11.62
C ASP A 223 11.20 3.79 -12.79
N THR A 224 12.10 4.76 -12.61
CA THR A 224 12.47 5.77 -13.62
C THR A 224 13.89 5.59 -14.13
N THR A 225 14.62 4.59 -13.64
CA THR A 225 15.99 4.23 -14.05
C THR A 225 16.07 2.75 -14.44
N PRO A 226 15.38 2.34 -15.53
CA PRO A 226 15.24 0.92 -15.89
C PRO A 226 16.58 0.20 -16.09
N ASP A 227 17.61 0.89 -16.59
CA ASP A 227 18.90 0.25 -16.90
C ASP A 227 19.71 -0.15 -15.66
N SER A 228 19.49 0.52 -14.52
CA SER A 228 20.26 0.32 -13.29
C SER A 228 19.42 -0.15 -12.09
N VAL A 229 18.09 -0.18 -12.21
CA VAL A 229 17.22 -0.55 -11.08
C VAL A 229 17.51 -1.97 -10.59
N GLN A 230 17.54 -2.14 -9.28
CA GLN A 230 17.69 -3.45 -8.62
C GLN A 230 16.59 -3.64 -7.57
N TYR A 231 15.94 -4.79 -7.61
CA TYR A 231 14.88 -5.19 -6.70
C TYR A 231 15.26 -6.47 -5.95
N LEU A 232 14.98 -6.47 -4.65
CA LEU A 232 14.99 -7.67 -3.81
C LEU A 232 13.66 -7.73 -3.05
N GLY A 233 12.83 -8.72 -3.36
CA GLY A 233 11.53 -8.91 -2.72
C GLY A 233 11.39 -10.26 -2.04
N TYR A 234 10.59 -10.29 -0.99
CA TYR A 234 10.13 -11.51 -0.33
C TYR A 234 8.61 -11.51 -0.30
N PHE A 235 8.03 -12.48 -1.00
CA PHE A 235 6.58 -12.59 -1.19
C PHE A 235 6.05 -13.93 -0.75
N HIS A 236 4.76 -13.95 -0.43
CA HIS A 236 4.06 -15.17 -0.07
C HIS A 236 2.60 -15.10 -0.57
N PRO A 237 2.05 -16.21 -1.11
CA PRO A 237 0.67 -16.25 -1.57
C PRO A 237 -0.31 -16.12 -0.42
N ALA A 238 -1.46 -15.50 -0.71
CA ALA A 238 -2.55 -15.38 0.22
C ALA A 238 -3.45 -16.62 0.19
N GLU A 239 -3.87 -17.09 1.36
CA GLU A 239 -4.81 -18.21 1.49
C GLU A 239 -6.26 -17.71 1.44
N TYR A 240 -6.52 -16.54 2.01
CA TYR A 240 -7.84 -15.93 2.10
C TYR A 240 -7.84 -14.48 1.59
N LEU A 241 -8.97 -14.09 1.02
CA LEU A 241 -9.30 -12.70 0.67
C LEU A 241 -10.49 -12.27 1.54
N TYR A 242 -10.33 -11.16 2.26
CA TYR A 242 -11.40 -10.55 3.03
C TYR A 242 -11.77 -9.19 2.43
N ARG A 243 -13.04 -8.96 2.12
CA ARG A 243 -13.55 -7.68 1.63
C ARG A 243 -14.44 -7.03 2.69
N ILE A 244 -13.93 -6.02 3.39
CA ILE A 244 -14.56 -5.47 4.61
C ILE A 244 -15.11 -4.07 4.38
N ASP A 245 -16.42 -3.87 4.20
CA ASP A 245 -17.07 -2.56 3.92
C ASP A 245 -17.04 -2.11 2.43
N ARG A 246 -17.21 -3.06 1.48
CA ARG A 246 -17.18 -2.79 0.02
C ARG A 246 -18.06 -1.58 -0.34
N PRO A 247 -17.59 -0.63 -1.18
CA PRO A 247 -18.40 0.51 -1.58
C PRO A 247 -19.66 0.06 -2.32
N ALA A 248 -20.82 0.61 -1.95
CA ALA A 248 -22.09 0.34 -2.63
C ALA A 248 -22.13 0.97 -4.03
N VAL A 249 -21.39 2.06 -4.23
CA VAL A 249 -21.18 2.75 -5.50
C VAL A 249 -19.69 2.73 -5.79
N THR A 250 -19.30 2.39 -7.03
CA THR A 250 -17.90 2.25 -7.43
C THR A 250 -17.65 2.83 -8.82
N HIS A 251 -16.38 3.10 -9.11
CA HIS A 251 -15.86 3.58 -10.40
C HIS A 251 -14.44 3.08 -10.62
N MET A 252 -13.92 3.19 -11.84
CA MET A 252 -12.56 2.75 -12.16
C MET A 252 -11.49 3.85 -12.02
N ILE A 253 -11.89 5.10 -11.75
CA ILE A 253 -11.00 6.26 -11.64
C ILE A 253 -10.06 6.17 -10.42
N GLY A 254 -8.81 6.60 -10.57
CA GLY A 254 -7.80 6.80 -9.53
C GLY A 254 -7.19 5.53 -8.95
N ARG A 255 -7.18 4.43 -9.72
CA ARG A 255 -6.69 3.12 -9.23
C ARG A 255 -5.20 2.88 -9.48
N ASP A 256 -4.51 3.83 -10.10
CA ASP A 256 -3.08 3.75 -10.46
C ASP A 256 -2.12 4.01 -9.29
#